data_AF-A0A6A5AAQ6-F1
#
_entry.id   AF-A0A6A5AAQ6-F1
#
_cell.length_a   1.000
_cell.length_b   1.000
_cell.length_c   1.000
_cell.angle_alpha   90.00
_cell.angle_beta   90.00
_cell.angle_gamma   90.00
#
_symmetry.space_group_name_H-M   'P 1'
#
loop_
_entity.id
_entity.type
_entity.pdbx_description
1 polymer ?
#
loop_
_entity_poly.entity_id
_entity_poly.type
_entity_poly.pdbx_seq_one_letter_code
_entity_poly.pdbx_strand_id
1 'polypeptide(L)'
;MAAHGRTFEESLARSATEVERLTYALHTSEQQSPSRLKPIKLEVTKFGGAESDKLLRWILQVETAANAQRILDDDTRVAFAMSHLKGRAEDWAFSKRLTDPWCFPSLDDFMHEMKSTFLPPNSDFRYRTKFLECKQEKRSLQEYIHDLRFLAANVNDEESLPEAMRVTVFMAGLNQGPARTQLFREYPTTFEAAVRIALSESFSSTLANGRTNSSDMEVSTVAH
;
A
#
# COMPACT_ATOMS: atom_id res chain seq x y z
N MET A 1 18.10 -52.64 48.96
CA MET A 1 17.91 -51.23 48.54
C MET A 1 18.46 -51.00 47.13
N ALA A 2 17.93 -51.66 46.09
CA ALA A 2 18.48 -51.55 44.72
C ALA A 2 17.41 -51.51 43.61
N ALA A 3 16.14 -51.24 43.96
CA ALA A 3 15.03 -51.24 43.01
C ALA A 3 14.51 -49.84 42.64
N HIS A 4 14.90 -48.79 43.38
CA HIS A 4 14.40 -47.41 43.16
C HIS A 4 15.36 -46.49 42.39
N GLY A 5 16.63 -46.88 42.23
CA GLY A 5 17.60 -46.10 41.43
C GLY A 5 17.40 -46.24 39.93
N ARG A 6 17.10 -47.46 39.44
CA ARG A 6 16.89 -47.73 38.01
C ARG A 6 15.65 -47.05 37.45
N THR A 7 14.60 -46.94 38.25
CA THR A 7 13.35 -46.28 37.84
C THR A 7 13.51 -44.77 37.64
N PHE A 8 14.44 -44.14 38.37
CA PHE A 8 14.70 -42.71 38.23
C PHE A 8 15.55 -42.40 36.99
N GLU A 9 16.61 -43.18 36.74
CA GLU A 9 17.45 -43.04 35.54
C GLU A 9 16.67 -43.34 34.25
N GLU A 10 15.80 -44.35 34.25
CA GLU A 10 14.92 -44.64 33.11
C GLU A 10 13.91 -43.52 32.86
N SER A 11 13.38 -42.91 33.92
CA SER A 11 12.48 -41.76 33.80
C SER A 11 13.20 -40.53 33.25
N LEU A 12 14.46 -40.30 33.65
CA LEU A 12 15.26 -39.18 33.18
C LEU A 12 15.72 -39.37 31.73
N ALA A 13 16.08 -40.59 31.33
CA ALA A 13 16.40 -40.92 29.95
C ALA A 13 15.19 -40.73 29.02
N ARG A 14 13.99 -41.11 29.48
CA ARG A 14 12.74 -40.90 28.73
C ARG A 14 12.39 -39.42 28.59
N SER A 15 12.55 -38.61 29.63
CA SER A 15 12.28 -37.16 29.53
C SER A 15 13.28 -36.44 28.62
N ALA A 16 14.57 -36.80 28.67
CA ALA A 16 15.58 -36.24 27.78
C ALA A 16 15.28 -36.55 26.31
N THR A 17 14.86 -37.79 26.02
CA THR A 17 14.47 -38.21 24.66
C THR A 17 13.22 -37.47 24.18
N GLU A 18 12.25 -37.24 25.07
CA GLU A 18 11.03 -36.48 24.76
C GLU A 18 11.36 -35.01 24.45
N VAL A 19 12.25 -34.39 25.24
CA VAL A 19 12.70 -33.00 25.03
C VAL A 19 13.45 -32.86 23.71
N GLU A 20 14.34 -33.79 23.38
CA GLU A 20 15.09 -33.78 22.12
C GLU A 20 14.15 -33.94 20.92
N ARG A 21 13.17 -34.85 21.02
CA ARG A 21 12.13 -35.02 20.01
C ARG A 21 11.25 -33.78 19.85
N LEU A 22 10.87 -33.13 20.96
CA LEU A 22 10.07 -31.89 20.92
C LEU A 22 10.88 -30.71 20.38
N THR A 23 12.18 -30.65 20.68
CA THR A 23 13.09 -29.62 20.15
C THR A 23 13.29 -29.81 18.64
N TYR A 24 13.44 -31.04 18.18
CA TYR A 24 13.50 -31.37 16.75
C TYR A 24 12.16 -31.06 16.05
N ALA A 25 11.03 -31.40 16.67
CA ALA A 25 9.70 -31.09 16.14
C ALA A 25 9.45 -29.57 16.03
N LEU A 26 9.88 -28.79 17.03
CA LEU A 26 9.81 -27.32 17.01
C LEU A 26 10.69 -26.74 15.90
N HIS A 27 11.94 -27.20 15.74
CA HIS A 27 12.82 -26.77 14.65
C HIS A 27 12.24 -27.10 13.27
N THR A 28 11.62 -28.28 13.11
CA THR A 28 10.93 -28.64 11.85
C THR A 28 9.62 -27.87 11.62
N SER A 29 8.95 -27.44 12.70
CA SER A 29 7.73 -26.62 12.63
C SER A 29 8.05 -25.15 12.33
N GLU A 30 9.17 -24.61 12.82
CA GLU A 30 9.63 -23.26 12.47
C GLU A 30 10.12 -23.19 11.01
N GLN A 31 10.63 -24.30 10.46
CA GLN A 31 10.93 -24.43 9.03
C GLN A 31 9.68 -24.73 8.16
N GLN A 32 8.53 -25.03 8.76
CA GLN A 32 7.25 -25.17 8.07
C GLN A 32 6.29 -24.05 8.44
N SER A 33 6.38 -22.90 7.77
CA SER A 33 5.34 -22.51 6.78
C SER A 33 5.47 -21.05 6.30
N PRO A 34 5.74 -20.82 5.00
CA PRO A 34 5.16 -19.67 4.32
C PRO A 34 3.67 -20.00 4.14
N SER A 35 2.81 -19.59 5.08
CA SER A 35 1.32 -19.66 5.07
C SER A 35 0.66 -20.50 3.96
N ARG A 36 -0.18 -21.49 4.30
CA ARG A 36 -0.92 -22.40 3.37
C ARG A 36 -1.81 -21.76 2.28
N LEU A 37 -1.81 -20.44 2.08
CA LEU A 37 -2.59 -19.79 1.05
C LEU A 37 -1.98 -20.08 -0.33
N LYS A 38 -2.82 -20.61 -1.23
CA LYS A 38 -2.43 -20.89 -2.61
C LYS A 38 -2.07 -19.58 -3.31
N PRO A 39 -0.93 -19.51 -4.03
CA PRO A 39 -0.62 -18.38 -4.90
C PRO A 39 -1.78 -18.10 -5.87
N ILE A 40 -2.17 -16.83 -5.98
CA ILE A 40 -3.22 -16.41 -6.90
C ILE A 40 -2.52 -15.78 -8.11
N LYS A 41 -2.72 -16.37 -9.29
CA LYS A 41 -2.24 -15.79 -10.53
C LYS A 41 -3.17 -14.64 -10.93
N LEU A 42 -2.65 -13.42 -10.89
CA LEU A 42 -3.34 -12.24 -11.41
C LEU A 42 -2.90 -12.01 -12.86
N GLU A 43 -3.85 -11.59 -13.70
CA GLU A 43 -3.54 -11.16 -15.06
C GLU A 43 -2.92 -9.76 -15.03
N VAL A 44 -1.73 -9.64 -15.63
CA VAL A 44 -0.99 -8.37 -15.73
C VAL A 44 -0.92 -7.96 -17.19
N THR A 45 -1.35 -6.73 -17.46
CA THR A 45 -1.34 -6.19 -18.83
C THR A 45 0.09 -6.03 -19.33
N LYS A 46 0.33 -6.17 -20.64
CA LYS A 46 1.68 -5.96 -21.19
C LYS A 46 1.97 -4.47 -21.40
N PHE A 47 3.13 -3.99 -20.94
CA PHE A 47 3.57 -2.60 -21.13
C PHE A 47 4.49 -2.44 -22.34
N GLY A 48 4.16 -1.49 -23.23
CA GLY A 48 4.83 -1.30 -24.52
C GLY A 48 5.91 -0.20 -24.57
N GLY A 49 6.03 0.65 -23.55
CA GLY A 49 6.99 1.75 -23.53
C GLY A 49 6.57 3.06 -24.21
N ALA A 50 5.35 3.15 -24.77
CA ALA A 50 4.84 4.38 -25.41
C ALA A 50 3.85 5.17 -24.54
N GLU A 51 3.10 4.49 -23.68
CA GLU A 51 1.98 5.05 -22.90
C GLU A 51 2.46 5.40 -21.49
N SER A 52 3.21 6.50 -21.36
CA SER A 52 3.84 6.91 -20.09
C SER A 52 2.81 7.09 -18.96
N ASP A 53 1.60 7.51 -19.29
CA ASP A 53 0.47 7.68 -18.37
C ASP A 53 -0.04 6.36 -17.76
N LYS A 54 0.25 5.23 -18.41
CA LYS A 54 -0.11 3.89 -17.93
C LYS A 54 1.00 3.19 -17.17
N LEU A 55 2.23 3.71 -17.21
CA LEU A 55 3.38 3.05 -16.58
C LEU A 55 3.15 2.83 -15.08
N LEU A 56 2.76 3.88 -14.35
CA LEU A 56 2.60 3.79 -12.88
C LEU A 56 1.49 2.81 -12.49
N ARG A 57 0.42 2.74 -13.28
CA ARG A 57 -0.63 1.72 -13.11
C ARG A 57 -0.10 0.32 -13.38
N TRP A 58 0.73 0.15 -14.41
CA TRP A 58 1.33 -1.14 -14.75
C TRP A 58 2.30 -1.63 -13.66
N ILE A 59 3.14 -0.74 -13.13
CA ILE A 59 4.05 -1.03 -12.00
C ILE A 59 3.26 -1.59 -10.82
N LEU A 60 2.19 -0.90 -10.42
CA LEU A 60 1.32 -1.35 -9.33
C LEU A 60 0.68 -2.73 -9.62
N GLN A 61 0.29 -3.01 -10.87
CA GLN A 61 -0.25 -4.32 -11.24
C GLN A 61 0.81 -5.43 -11.10
N VAL A 62 2.04 -5.18 -11.53
CA VAL A 62 3.15 -6.13 -11.43
C VAL A 62 3.48 -6.41 -9.97
N GLU A 63 3.65 -5.38 -9.14
CA GLU A 63 3.93 -5.52 -7.71
C GLU A 63 2.82 -6.30 -7.00
N THR A 64 1.56 -5.95 -7.29
CA THR A 64 0.39 -6.64 -6.73
C THR A 64 0.37 -8.11 -7.14
N ALA A 65 0.65 -8.42 -8.41
CA ALA A 65 0.68 -9.78 -8.93
C ALA A 65 1.86 -10.60 -8.39
N ALA A 66 3.04 -9.99 -8.24
CA ALA A 66 4.20 -10.63 -7.64
C ALA A 66 3.94 -10.97 -6.17
N ASN A 67 3.32 -10.05 -5.42
CA ASN A 67 2.93 -10.26 -4.02
C ASN A 67 1.84 -11.33 -3.89
N ALA A 68 0.81 -11.31 -4.75
CA ALA A 68 -0.27 -12.31 -4.77
C ALA A 68 0.23 -13.72 -5.14
N GLN A 69 1.25 -13.78 -6.01
CA GLN A 69 1.93 -15.02 -6.39
C GLN A 69 3.02 -15.43 -5.40
N ARG A 70 3.34 -14.58 -4.41
CA ARG A 70 4.36 -14.82 -3.38
C ARG A 70 5.74 -15.09 -3.95
N ILE A 71 6.09 -14.32 -4.97
CA ILE A 71 7.45 -14.29 -5.48
C ILE A 71 8.29 -13.53 -4.44
N LEU A 72 9.22 -14.20 -3.77
CA LEU A 72 10.03 -13.61 -2.69
C LEU A 72 11.40 -13.15 -3.18
N ASP A 73 11.97 -13.89 -4.13
CA ASP A 73 13.28 -13.64 -4.70
C ASP A 73 13.25 -12.49 -5.70
N ASP A 74 14.20 -11.56 -5.59
CA ASP A 74 14.24 -10.34 -6.40
C ASP A 74 14.57 -10.62 -7.87
N ASP A 75 15.49 -11.54 -8.18
CA ASP A 75 15.77 -11.90 -9.58
C ASP A 75 14.51 -12.51 -10.24
N THR A 76 13.77 -13.33 -9.50
CA THR A 76 12.49 -13.89 -9.96
C THR A 76 11.43 -12.79 -10.12
N ARG A 77 11.38 -11.80 -9.24
CA ARG A 77 10.46 -10.64 -9.36
C ARG A 77 10.79 -9.81 -10.59
N VAL A 78 12.07 -9.54 -10.85
CA VAL A 78 12.54 -8.81 -12.04
C VAL A 78 12.23 -9.61 -13.30
N ALA A 79 12.52 -10.91 -13.33
CA ALA A 79 12.21 -11.78 -14.46
C ALA A 79 10.69 -11.82 -14.73
N PHE A 80 9.87 -11.90 -13.67
CA PHE A 80 8.42 -11.79 -13.76
C PHE A 80 7.99 -10.46 -14.38
N ALA A 81 8.48 -9.32 -13.88
CA ALA A 81 8.18 -8.00 -14.43
C ALA A 81 8.58 -7.87 -15.91
N MET A 82 9.79 -8.31 -16.26
CA MET A 82 10.29 -8.32 -17.63
C MET A 82 9.42 -9.16 -18.57
N SER A 83 8.87 -10.29 -18.10
CA SER A 83 7.97 -11.15 -18.90
C SER A 83 6.65 -10.46 -19.31
N HIS A 84 6.28 -9.39 -18.61
CA HIS A 84 5.10 -8.56 -18.88
C HIS A 84 5.43 -7.30 -19.70
N LEU A 85 6.63 -7.21 -20.29
CA LEU A 85 6.97 -6.18 -21.25
C LEU A 85 6.62 -6.61 -22.69
N LYS A 86 6.57 -5.62 -23.58
CA LYS A 86 6.53 -5.81 -25.04
C LYS A 86 7.16 -4.61 -25.75
N GLY A 87 7.57 -4.79 -27.00
CA GLY A 87 8.00 -3.69 -27.87
C GLY A 87 9.16 -2.90 -27.27
N ARG A 88 9.08 -1.56 -27.27
CA ARG A 88 10.19 -0.70 -26.83
C ARG A 88 10.66 -0.98 -25.40
N ALA A 89 9.73 -1.28 -24.49
CA ALA A 89 10.08 -1.58 -23.10
C ALA A 89 10.84 -2.90 -22.97
N GLU A 90 10.45 -3.90 -23.76
CA GLU A 90 11.14 -5.19 -23.82
C GLU A 90 12.55 -5.04 -24.40
N ASP A 91 12.67 -4.36 -25.55
CA ASP A 91 13.96 -4.10 -26.21
C ASP A 91 14.94 -3.38 -25.28
N TRP A 92 14.45 -2.37 -24.55
CA TRP A 92 15.24 -1.64 -23.56
C TRP A 92 15.74 -2.56 -22.43
N ALA A 93 14.85 -3.34 -21.82
CA ALA A 93 15.20 -4.19 -20.68
C ALA A 93 16.21 -5.28 -21.06
N PHE A 94 16.00 -5.93 -22.22
CA PHE A 94 16.94 -6.95 -22.71
C PHE A 94 18.26 -6.37 -23.21
N SER A 95 18.26 -5.20 -23.84
CA SER A 95 19.50 -4.52 -24.24
C SER A 95 20.40 -4.20 -23.05
N LYS A 96 19.80 -3.78 -21.92
CA LYS A 96 20.53 -3.59 -20.67
C LYS A 96 21.08 -4.90 -20.12
N ARG A 97 20.25 -5.95 -20.05
CA ARG A 97 20.65 -7.26 -19.52
C ARG A 97 21.73 -7.95 -20.36
N LEU A 98 21.80 -7.66 -21.66
CA LEU A 98 22.89 -8.11 -22.54
C LEU A 98 24.23 -7.43 -22.24
N THR A 99 24.18 -6.17 -21.77
CA THR A 99 25.38 -5.39 -21.45
C THR A 99 25.86 -5.69 -20.03
N ASP A 100 24.93 -5.85 -19.10
CA ASP A 100 25.18 -6.18 -17.71
C ASP A 100 24.14 -7.19 -17.19
N PRO A 101 24.54 -8.44 -16.91
CA PRO A 101 23.64 -9.45 -16.35
C PRO A 101 23.01 -9.07 -15.00
N TRP A 102 23.62 -8.14 -14.26
CA TRP A 102 23.21 -7.71 -12.92
C TRP A 102 22.61 -6.29 -12.89
N CYS A 103 22.20 -5.77 -14.05
CA CYS A 103 21.70 -4.40 -14.20
C CYS A 103 20.50 -4.04 -13.31
N PHE A 104 19.77 -5.04 -12.80
CA PHE A 104 18.60 -4.87 -11.93
C PHE A 104 18.78 -5.70 -10.65
N PRO A 105 19.38 -5.14 -9.58
CA PRO A 105 19.62 -5.88 -8.34
C PRO A 105 18.33 -6.24 -7.58
N SER A 106 17.30 -5.40 -7.68
CA SER A 106 16.00 -5.59 -7.03
C SER A 106 14.84 -5.19 -7.95
N LEU A 107 13.61 -5.57 -7.57
CA LEU A 107 12.41 -5.10 -8.25
C LEU A 107 12.29 -3.57 -8.16
N ASP A 108 12.66 -2.97 -7.02
CA ASP A 108 12.56 -1.53 -6.80
C ASP A 108 13.53 -0.76 -7.71
N ASP A 109 14.76 -1.25 -7.87
CA ASP A 109 15.74 -0.69 -8.81
C ASP A 109 15.24 -0.76 -10.26
N PHE A 110 14.67 -1.91 -10.64
CA PHE A 110 14.07 -2.09 -11.96
C PHE A 110 12.93 -1.09 -12.20
N MET A 111 12.02 -0.93 -11.23
CA MET A 111 10.89 0.00 -11.33
C MET A 111 11.36 1.46 -11.33
N HIS A 112 12.38 1.80 -10.55
CA HIS A 112 13.00 3.12 -10.56
C HIS A 112 13.58 3.45 -11.94
N GLU A 113 14.31 2.51 -12.56
CA GLU A 113 14.90 2.74 -13.87
C GLU A 113 13.84 2.79 -14.99
N MET A 114 12.77 1.99 -14.89
CA MET A 114 11.62 2.11 -15.79
C MET A 114 10.98 3.50 -15.69
N LYS A 115 10.77 4.02 -14.48
CA LYS A 115 10.23 5.36 -14.26
C LYS A 115 11.15 6.41 -14.91
N SER A 116 12.45 6.33 -14.68
CA SER A 116 13.45 7.26 -15.27
C SER A 116 13.47 7.22 -16.81
N THR A 117 13.29 6.04 -17.40
CA THR A 117 13.36 5.85 -18.86
C THR A 117 12.07 6.25 -19.58
N PHE A 118 10.90 5.91 -19.01
CA PHE A 118 9.62 5.98 -19.72
C PHE A 118 8.69 7.10 -19.24
N LEU A 119 9.00 7.78 -18.13
CA LEU A 119 8.28 9.00 -17.75
C LEU A 119 8.92 10.24 -18.37
N PRO A 120 8.13 11.28 -18.68
CA PRO A 120 8.68 12.58 -19.04
C PRO A 120 9.58 13.14 -17.91
N PRO A 121 10.69 13.84 -18.23
CA PRO A 121 11.63 14.37 -17.22
C PRO A 121 11.01 15.28 -16.15
N ASN A 122 9.85 15.88 -16.43
CA ASN A 122 9.13 16.76 -15.52
C ASN A 122 7.90 16.10 -14.90
N SER A 123 7.71 14.78 -15.02
CA SER A 123 6.52 14.09 -14.49
C SER A 123 6.37 14.33 -13.00
N ASP A 124 7.47 14.18 -12.25
CA ASP A 124 7.49 14.34 -10.80
C ASP A 124 7.10 15.77 -10.39
N PHE A 125 7.77 16.76 -10.97
CA PHE A 125 7.42 18.18 -10.80
C PHE A 125 5.94 18.43 -11.12
N ARG A 126 5.41 17.89 -12.22
CA ARG A 126 4.01 18.08 -12.60
C ARG A 126 3.03 17.47 -11.59
N TYR A 127 3.28 16.27 -11.08
CA TYR A 127 2.41 15.65 -10.07
C TYR A 127 2.51 16.37 -8.74
N ARG A 128 3.73 16.76 -8.33
CA ARG A 128 3.99 17.53 -7.12
C ARG A 128 3.31 18.90 -7.16
N THR A 129 3.45 19.66 -8.24
CA THR A 129 2.77 20.96 -8.40
C THR A 129 1.26 20.79 -8.31
N LYS A 130 0.69 19.82 -9.03
CA LYS A 130 -0.75 19.53 -8.95
C LYS A 130 -1.19 19.13 -7.54
N PHE A 131 -0.36 18.37 -6.81
CA PHE A 131 -0.64 17.99 -5.42
C PHE A 131 -0.73 19.23 -4.54
N LEU A 132 0.27 20.12 -4.60
CA LEU A 132 0.33 21.36 -3.81
C LEU A 132 -0.83 22.31 -4.12
N GLU A 133 -1.32 22.32 -5.36
CA GLU A 133 -2.43 23.16 -5.82
C GLU A 133 -3.81 22.53 -5.58
N CYS A 134 -3.88 21.27 -5.14
CA CYS A 134 -5.14 20.53 -5.06
C CYS A 134 -6.02 21.01 -3.90
N LYS A 135 -7.22 21.51 -4.23
CA LYS A 135 -8.23 21.99 -3.27
C LYS A 135 -9.57 21.29 -3.46
N GLN A 136 -10.32 21.06 -2.40
CA GLN A 136 -11.61 20.36 -2.49
C GLN A 136 -12.60 21.10 -3.43
N GLU A 137 -12.78 22.40 -3.23
CA GLU A 137 -13.66 23.25 -4.05
C GLU A 137 -15.08 22.67 -4.21
N LYS A 138 -15.54 22.40 -5.44
CA LYS A 138 -16.88 21.87 -5.69
C LYS A 138 -16.97 20.34 -5.58
N ARG A 139 -15.84 19.65 -5.37
CA ARG A 139 -15.77 18.19 -5.31
C ARG A 139 -16.27 17.66 -3.97
N SER A 140 -16.79 16.43 -3.99
CA SER A 140 -17.03 15.69 -2.76
C SER A 140 -15.71 15.45 -2.02
N LEU A 141 -15.79 15.21 -0.70
CA LEU A 141 -14.63 14.89 0.11
C LEU A 141 -13.91 13.63 -0.41
N GLN A 142 -14.66 12.63 -0.87
CA GLN A 142 -14.12 11.37 -1.41
C GLN A 142 -13.33 11.60 -2.71
N GLU A 143 -13.87 12.37 -3.65
CA GLU A 143 -13.16 12.71 -4.90
C GLU A 143 -11.88 13.48 -4.62
N TYR A 144 -11.92 14.45 -3.71
CA TYR A 144 -10.74 15.21 -3.32
C TYR A 144 -9.64 14.34 -2.69
N ILE A 145 -10.02 13.43 -1.77
CA ILE A 145 -9.09 12.47 -1.17
C ILE A 145 -8.49 11.55 -2.24
N HIS A 146 -9.33 11.05 -3.16
CA HIS A 146 -8.89 10.20 -4.25
C HIS A 146 -7.83 10.90 -5.11
N ASP A 147 -8.11 12.14 -5.53
CA ASP A 147 -7.18 12.93 -6.34
C ASP A 147 -5.85 13.16 -5.63
N LEU A 148 -5.87 13.52 -4.34
CA LEU A 148 -4.65 13.70 -3.56
C LEU A 148 -3.84 12.42 -3.40
N ARG A 149 -4.49 11.28 -3.13
CA ARG A 149 -3.82 9.98 -3.05
C ARG A 149 -3.19 9.61 -4.38
N PHE A 150 -3.93 9.81 -5.47
CA PHE A 150 -3.44 9.57 -6.82
C PHE A 150 -2.22 10.44 -7.11
N LEU A 151 -2.31 11.76 -6.91
CA LEU A 151 -1.20 12.68 -7.17
C LEU A 151 0.05 12.33 -6.35
N ALA A 152 -0.10 12.00 -5.06
CA ALA A 152 1.01 11.59 -4.21
C ALA A 152 1.66 10.28 -4.69
N ALA A 153 0.86 9.28 -5.06
CA ALA A 153 1.37 7.99 -5.54
C ALA A 153 2.10 8.07 -6.90
N ASN A 154 1.90 9.16 -7.66
CA ASN A 154 2.56 9.37 -8.95
C ASN A 154 3.83 10.24 -8.84
N VAL A 155 4.19 10.71 -7.63
CA VAL A 155 5.51 11.29 -7.35
C VAL A 155 6.47 10.14 -7.09
N ASN A 156 7.61 10.15 -7.79
CA ASN A 156 8.57 9.03 -7.78
C ASN A 156 9.47 9.06 -6.54
N ASP A 157 9.74 10.25 -6.03
CA ASP A 157 10.59 10.48 -4.86
C ASP A 157 9.73 10.67 -3.61
N GLU A 158 9.78 9.71 -2.68
CA GLU A 158 9.03 9.79 -1.43
C GLU A 158 9.48 10.98 -0.55
N GLU A 159 10.75 11.37 -0.63
CA GLU A 159 11.27 12.53 0.10
C GLU A 159 10.71 13.85 -0.43
N SER A 160 10.20 13.86 -1.67
CA SER A 160 9.61 15.04 -2.29
C SER A 160 8.24 15.42 -1.72
N LEU A 161 7.54 14.49 -1.04
CA LEU A 161 6.26 14.74 -0.36
C LEU A 161 6.24 14.20 1.09
N PRO A 162 6.95 14.85 2.03
CA PRO A 162 6.94 14.45 3.44
C PRO A 162 5.51 14.47 4.02
N GLU A 163 5.23 13.58 4.99
CA GLU A 163 3.90 13.46 5.61
C GLU A 163 3.34 14.80 6.13
N ALA A 164 4.18 15.61 6.77
CA ALA A 164 3.78 16.93 7.25
C ALA A 164 3.29 17.85 6.12
N MET A 165 3.91 17.77 4.93
CA MET A 165 3.47 18.51 3.75
C MET A 165 2.14 17.97 3.22
N ARG A 166 1.98 16.64 3.16
CA ARG A 166 0.72 16.00 2.72
C ARG A 166 -0.46 16.38 3.61
N VAL A 167 -0.26 16.33 4.93
CA VAL A 167 -1.25 16.78 5.93
C VAL A 167 -1.58 18.25 5.74
N THR A 168 -0.57 19.11 5.60
CA THR A 168 -0.75 20.56 5.44
C THR A 168 -1.56 20.88 4.19
N VAL A 169 -1.21 20.26 3.05
CA VAL A 169 -1.93 20.44 1.78
C VAL A 169 -3.39 19.98 1.91
N PHE A 170 -3.62 18.81 2.48
CA PHE A 170 -4.97 18.30 2.70
C PHE A 170 -5.80 19.24 3.57
N MET A 171 -5.30 19.61 4.73
CA MET A 171 -5.98 20.52 5.66
C MET A 171 -6.21 21.90 5.04
N ALA A 172 -5.25 22.43 4.29
CA ALA A 172 -5.34 23.73 3.65
C ALA A 172 -6.35 23.74 2.51
N GLY A 173 -6.41 22.67 1.70
CA GLY A 173 -7.29 22.56 0.55
C GLY A 173 -8.72 22.14 0.85
N LEU A 174 -9.03 21.63 2.05
CA LEU A 174 -10.40 21.34 2.48
C LEU A 174 -11.27 22.60 2.55
N ASN A 175 -12.54 22.46 2.16
CA ASN A 175 -13.53 23.51 2.35
C ASN A 175 -13.81 23.76 3.84
N GLN A 176 -14.33 24.95 4.15
CA GLN A 176 -14.77 25.26 5.51
C GLN A 176 -15.93 24.35 5.92
N GLY A 177 -15.87 23.80 7.13
CA GLY A 177 -16.89 22.88 7.64
C GLY A 177 -16.39 22.04 8.83
N PRO A 178 -17.24 21.13 9.34
CA PRO A 178 -16.95 20.34 10.54
C PRO A 178 -15.66 19.51 10.41
N ALA A 179 -15.47 18.82 9.28
CA ALA A 179 -14.27 18.02 9.02
C ALA A 179 -12.98 18.85 9.12
N ARG A 180 -12.96 20.06 8.52
CA ARG A 180 -11.82 20.96 8.61
C ARG A 180 -11.60 21.42 10.06
N THR A 181 -12.67 21.84 10.75
CA THR A 181 -12.59 22.25 12.15
C THR A 181 -12.01 21.16 13.04
N GLN A 182 -12.42 19.91 12.84
CA GLN A 182 -11.93 18.79 13.65
C GLN A 182 -10.45 18.52 13.40
N LEU A 183 -9.98 18.62 12.15
CA LEU A 183 -8.56 18.47 11.83
C LEU A 183 -7.67 19.54 12.50
N PHE A 184 -8.13 20.78 12.57
CA PHE A 184 -7.43 21.86 13.29
C PHE A 184 -7.46 21.72 14.82
N ARG A 185 -8.28 20.80 15.35
CA ARG A 185 -8.27 20.45 16.78
C ARG A 185 -7.32 19.29 17.06
N GLU A 186 -7.35 18.26 16.21
CA GLU A 186 -6.60 17.02 16.44
C GLU A 186 -5.15 17.06 15.97
N TYR A 187 -4.80 17.90 14.99
CA TYR A 187 -3.44 18.00 14.42
C TYR A 187 -2.82 16.62 14.08
N PRO A 188 -3.41 15.88 13.12
CA PRO A 188 -2.90 14.57 12.74
C PRO A 188 -1.48 14.67 12.16
N THR A 189 -0.64 13.68 12.45
CA THR A 189 0.76 13.62 11.98
C THR A 189 0.90 12.92 10.63
N THR A 190 -0.15 12.23 10.16
CA THR A 190 -0.15 11.51 8.88
C THR A 190 -1.37 11.85 8.04
N PHE A 191 -1.18 11.82 6.72
CA PHE A 191 -2.22 12.08 5.73
C PHE A 191 -3.40 11.10 5.89
N GLU A 192 -3.11 9.81 6.11
CA GLU A 192 -4.17 8.82 6.29
C GLU A 192 -4.92 8.97 7.62
N ALA A 193 -4.27 9.43 8.69
CA ALA A 193 -4.99 9.80 9.92
C ALA A 193 -5.91 11.00 9.68
N ALA A 194 -5.44 12.03 8.96
CA ALA A 194 -6.25 13.18 8.59
C ALA A 194 -7.46 12.78 7.74
N VAL A 195 -7.28 11.87 6.77
CA VAL A 195 -8.37 11.34 5.96
C VAL A 195 -9.43 10.64 6.82
N ARG A 196 -9.03 9.78 7.76
CA ARG A 196 -9.97 9.08 8.65
C ARG A 196 -10.82 10.06 9.46
N ILE A 197 -10.19 11.07 10.07
CA ILE A 197 -10.86 12.10 10.86
C ILE A 197 -11.86 12.88 10.00
N ALA A 198 -11.44 13.31 8.80
CA ALA A 198 -12.29 14.07 7.90
C ALA A 198 -13.55 13.27 7.49
N LEU A 199 -13.36 11.99 7.17
CA LEU A 199 -14.45 11.10 6.77
C LEU A 199 -15.42 10.84 7.92
N SER A 200 -14.92 10.53 9.13
CA SER A 200 -15.78 10.30 10.29
C SER A 200 -16.60 11.52 10.66
N GLU A 201 -15.99 12.71 10.59
CA GLU A 201 -16.67 13.96 10.93
C GLU A 201 -17.71 14.35 9.88
N SER A 202 -17.39 14.17 8.59
CA SER A 202 -18.33 14.42 7.50
C SER A 202 -19.58 13.54 7.63
N PHE A 203 -19.40 12.26 7.97
CA PHE A 203 -20.50 11.32 8.16
C PHE A 203 -21.37 11.69 9.38
N SER A 204 -20.76 12.02 10.51
CA SER A 204 -21.46 12.48 11.71
C SER A 204 -22.27 13.76 11.46
N SER A 205 -21.71 14.71 10.71
CA SER A 205 -22.39 15.97 10.36
C SER A 205 -23.62 15.74 9.47
N THR A 206 -23.52 14.85 8.48
CA THR A 206 -24.65 14.48 7.64
C THR A 206 -25.77 13.82 8.47
N LEU A 207 -25.42 12.95 9.41
CA LEU A 207 -26.40 12.33 10.31
C LEU A 207 -27.09 13.34 11.24
N ALA A 208 -26.35 14.34 11.73
CA ALA A 208 -26.91 15.39 12.58
C ALA A 208 -27.92 16.26 11.81
N ASN A 209 -27.57 16.70 10.61
CA ASN A 209 -28.46 17.52 9.76
C ASN A 209 -29.67 16.73 9.22
N GLY A 210 -29.53 15.42 9.01
CA GLY A 210 -30.66 14.57 8.62
C GLY A 210 -31.71 14.43 9.74
N ARG A 211 -31.27 14.47 11.00
CA ARG A 211 -32.17 14.41 12.18
C ARG A 211 -32.94 15.70 12.41
N THR A 212 -32.32 16.86 12.17
CA THR A 212 -32.99 18.16 12.33
C THR A 212 -34.08 18.40 11.28
N ASN A 213 -33.87 17.95 10.03
CA ASN A 213 -34.89 18.12 8.98
C ASN A 213 -36.11 17.20 9.17
N SER A 214 -35.97 16.10 9.92
CA SER A 214 -37.09 15.20 10.23
C SER A 214 -37.95 15.70 11.40
N SER A 215 -37.40 16.48 12.33
CA SER A 215 -38.16 17.01 13.47
C SER A 215 -39.04 18.21 13.13
N ASP A 216 -38.75 18.92 12.03
CA ASP A 216 -39.52 20.11 11.61
C ASP A 216 -40.80 19.77 10.82
N MET A 217 -41.01 18.50 10.43
CA MET A 217 -42.27 18.07 9.78
C MET A 217 -43.39 17.66 10.75
N GLU A 218 -43.11 17.47 12.03
CA GLU A 218 -44.13 17.05 13.03
C GLU A 218 -44.74 18.21 13.85
N VAL A 219 -44.32 19.46 13.64
CA VAL A 219 -44.85 20.64 14.37
C VAL A 219 -45.61 21.57 13.43
N SER A 220 -46.56 21.06 12.64
CA SER A 220 -47.58 21.88 11.96
C SER A 220 -48.80 21.09 11.55
N THR A 221 -49.47 20.46 12.52
CA THR A 221 -50.92 20.25 12.40
C THR A 221 -51.59 20.36 13.77
N VAL A 222 -52.60 21.22 13.81
CA VAL A 222 -53.70 21.38 14.78
C VAL A 222 -53.57 22.56 15.75
N ALA A 223 -53.90 23.75 15.22
CA ALA A 223 -54.57 24.81 15.96
C ALA A 223 -55.43 25.64 14.98
N HIS A 224 -56.67 25.19 14.75
CA HIS A 224 -57.92 25.97 14.81
C HIS A 224 -59.09 25.18 14.24
#